data_AF-A0AAI8ZS10-F1
#
_entry.id   AF-A0AAI8ZS10-F1
#
_cell.length_a   1.000
_cell.length_b   1.000
_cell.length_c   1.000
_cell.angle_alpha   90.00
_cell.angle_beta   90.00
_cell.angle_gamma   90.00
#
_symmetry.space_group_name_H-M   'P 1'
#
loop_
_entity.id
_entity.type
_entity.pdbx_description
1 polymer ?
#
loop_
_entity_poly.entity_id
_entity_poly.type
_entity_poly.pdbx_seq_one_letter_code
_entity_poly.pdbx_strand_id
1 'polypeptide(L)' 'MGKQADINDTQVRATVRIDDGRDWTKWLNWKMREKYRIRNGINEAPPARPKVAPVTITPIKQPRKRTISTLPLSCAL' A
#
# COMPACT_ATOMS: atom_id res chain seq x y z
N MET A 1 -6.10 22.45 17.92
CA MET A 1 -6.45 21.03 17.80
C MET A 1 -6.55 20.70 16.32
N GLY A 2 -5.53 20.09 15.72
CA GLY A 2 -5.54 19.77 14.28
C GLY A 2 -6.58 18.68 13.98
N LYS A 3 -7.32 18.82 12.88
CA LYS A 3 -8.26 17.78 12.43
C LYS A 3 -7.46 16.52 12.08
N GLN A 4 -7.72 15.43 12.80
CA GLN A 4 -7.18 14.11 12.46
C GLN A 4 -7.78 13.71 11.11
N ALA A 5 -6.96 13.59 10.07
CA ALA A 5 -7.42 13.09 8.78
C ALA A 5 -7.86 11.63 8.93
N ASP A 6 -9.01 11.26 8.35
CA ASP A 6 -9.43 9.86 8.31
C ASP A 6 -8.47 9.08 7.38
N ILE A 7 -7.75 8.12 7.96
CA ILE A 7 -6.81 7.27 7.23
C ILE A 7 -7.53 6.41 6.18
N ASN A 8 -8.82 6.15 6.39
CA ASN A 8 -9.65 5.40 5.45
C ASN A 8 -10.20 6.26 4.32
N ASP A 9 -10.02 7.58 4.36
CA ASP A 9 -10.38 8.45 3.25
C ASP A 9 -9.60 8.05 2.01
N THR A 10 -10.34 7.89 0.91
CA THR A 10 -9.81 7.53 -0.40
C THR A 10 -8.75 8.52 -0.86
N GLN A 11 -8.91 9.82 -0.55
CA GLN A 11 -7.92 10.84 -0.91
C GLN A 11 -6.61 10.68 -0.14
N VAL A 12 -6.67 10.31 1.14
CA VAL A 12 -5.48 10.06 1.98
C VAL A 12 -4.75 8.81 1.51
N ARG A 13 -5.47 7.73 1.19
CA ARG A 13 -4.87 6.49 0.66
C ARG A 13 -4.26 6.66 -0.73
N ALA A 14 -4.76 7.58 -1.55
CA ALA A 14 -4.22 7.87 -2.86
C ALA A 14 -2.92 8.70 -2.81
N THR A 15 -2.70 9.43 -1.71
CA THR A 15 -1.60 10.39 -1.59
C THR A 15 -0.43 9.87 -0.76
N VAL A 16 -0.65 8.85 0.06
CA VAL A 16 0.30 8.41 1.08
C VAL A 16 0.41 6.89 1.12
N ARG A 17 1.65 6.40 1.21
CA ARG A 17 1.97 5.01 1.51
C ARG A 17 2.23 4.88 3.01
N ILE A 18 1.43 4.04 3.66
CA ILE A 18 1.51 3.74 5.08
C ILE A 18 2.11 2.35 5.22
N ASP A 19 3.21 2.25 5.94
CA ASP A 19 3.79 0.99 6.38
C ASP A 19 3.56 0.81 7.88
N ASP A 20 2.81 -0.23 8.25
CA ASP A 20 2.48 -0.55 9.64
C ASP A 20 3.70 -1.06 10.45
N GLY A 21 4.82 -1.37 9.76
CA GLY A 21 6.06 -1.82 10.38
C GLY A 21 5.95 -3.21 11.04
N ARG A 22 4.98 -4.02 10.61
CA ARG A 22 4.69 -5.33 11.18
C ARG A 22 5.31 -6.42 10.32
N ASP A 23 5.89 -7.45 10.94
CA ASP A 23 6.37 -8.61 10.17
C ASP A 23 5.18 -9.47 9.75
N TRP A 24 4.97 -9.53 8.44
CA TRP A 24 3.89 -10.29 7.81
C TRP A 24 4.31 -11.68 7.35
N THR A 25 5.59 -12.03 7.42
CA THR A 25 6.14 -13.25 6.81
C THR A 25 5.41 -14.52 7.27
N LYS A 26 5.29 -14.71 8.59
CA LYS A 26 4.59 -15.87 9.17
C LYS A 26 3.10 -15.87 8.82
N TRP A 27 2.48 -14.70 8.80
CA TRP A 27 1.06 -14.57 8.47
C TRP A 27 0.79 -14.88 7.00
N LEU A 28 1.65 -14.44 6.08
CA LEU A 28 1.53 -14.75 4.65
C LEU A 28 1.67 -16.26 4.41
N ASN A 29 2.63 -16.92 5.05
CA ASN A 29 2.79 -18.37 5.00
C ASN A 29 1.56 -19.10 5.57
N TRP A 30 1.03 -18.62 6.70
CA TRP A 30 -0.20 -19.16 7.27
C TRP A 30 -1.37 -18.97 6.30
N LYS A 31 -1.55 -17.78 5.72
CA LYS A 31 -2.65 -17.47 4.79
C LYS A 31 -2.56 -18.29 3.51
N MET A 32 -1.36 -18.54 2.98
CA MET A 32 -1.15 -19.39 1.80
C MET A 32 -1.75 -20.80 1.97
N ARG A 33 -1.79 -21.32 3.21
CA ARG A 33 -2.33 -22.64 3.54
C ARG A 33 -3.82 -22.65 3.92
N GLU A 34 -4.52 -21.53 3.79
CA GLU A 34 -5.94 -21.39 4.20
C GLU A 34 -6.85 -22.44 3.54
N LYS A 35 -6.76 -22.60 2.21
CA LYS A 35 -7.57 -23.60 1.49
C LYS A 35 -7.28 -25.05 1.91
N TYR A 36 -6.01 -25.36 2.19
CA TYR A 36 -5.60 -26.67 2.69
C TYR A 36 -6.22 -26.95 4.06
N ARG A 37 -6.18 -25.95 4.96
CA ARG A 37 -6.79 -26.06 6.28
C ARG A 37 -8.30 -26.25 6.21
N ILE A 38 -9.01 -25.45 5.41
CA ILE A 38 -10.45 -25.56 5.22
C ILE A 38 -10.82 -26.95 4.70
N ARG A 39 -10.13 -27.43 3.66
CA ARG A 39 -10.38 -28.75 3.05
C ARG A 39 -10.20 -29.89 4.06
N ASN A 40 -9.23 -29.78 4.96
CA ASN A 40 -8.92 -30.83 5.93
C ASN A 40 -9.57 -30.59 7.30
N GLY A 41 -10.40 -29.55 7.46
CA GLY A 41 -11.03 -29.20 8.73
C GLY A 41 -10.04 -28.78 9.83
N ILE A 42 -8.84 -28.34 9.48
CA ILE A 42 -7.80 -27.97 10.44
C ILE A 42 -8.04 -26.54 10.93
N ASN A 43 -8.30 -26.39 12.22
CA ASN A 43 -8.44 -25.08 12.86
C ASN A 43 -7.12 -24.66 13.53
N GLU A 44 -6.22 -24.04 12.74
CA GLU A 44 -5.01 -23.40 13.26
C GLU A 44 -5.26 -21.91 13.49
N ALA A 45 -4.92 -21.41 14.67
CA ALA A 45 -4.97 -19.98 14.94
C ALA A 45 -3.98 -19.20 14.05
N PRO A 46 -4.33 -17.97 13.64
CA PRO A 46 -3.41 -17.13 12.89
C PRO A 46 -2.18 -16.78 13.74
N PRO A 47 -0.97 -16.74 13.15
CA PRO A 47 0.25 -16.43 13.88
C PRO A 47 0.23 -14.98 14.35
N ALA A 48 0.92 -14.73 15.48
CA ALA A 48 1.15 -13.38 15.97
C ALA A 48 1.86 -12.53 14.90
N ARG A 49 1.46 -11.27 14.80
CA ARG A 49 2.06 -10.29 13.90
C ARG A 49 2.83 -9.25 14.72
N PRO A 50 4.11 -9.50 15.06
CA PRO A 50 4.89 -8.60 15.89
C PRO A 50 5.17 -7.30 15.13
N LYS A 51 5.12 -6.18 15.85
CA LYS A 51 5.53 -4.87 15.32
C LYS A 51 7.05 -4.78 15.44
N VAL A 52 7.73 -4.75 14.31
CA VAL A 52 9.21 -4.78 14.22
C VAL A 52 9.77 -3.37 13.96
N ALA A 53 8.99 -2.52 13.31
CA ALA A 53 9.36 -1.15 12.97
C ALA A 53 8.25 -0.15 13.38
N PRO A 54 8.60 1.13 13.60
CA PRO A 54 7.61 2.19 13.75
C PRO A 54 6.79 2.35 12.47
N VAL A 55 5.57 2.86 12.62
CA VAL A 55 4.69 3.13 11.47
C VAL A 55 5.31 4.26 10.66
N THR A 56 5.51 4.03 9.37
CA THR A 56 6.14 4.98 8.47
C THR A 56 5.13 5.47 7.44
N ILE A 57 5.00 6.79 7.33
CA ILE A 57 4.04 7.46 6.45
C ILE A 57 4.85 8.23 5.41
N THR A 58 4.79 7.78 4.15
CA THR A 58 5.55 8.38 3.04
C THR A 58 4.62 8.92 1.97
N PRO A 59 4.80 10.16 1.49
CA PRO A 59 3.98 10.68 0.40
C PRO A 59 4.30 9.94 -0.91
N ILE A 60 3.27 9.62 -1.68
CA ILE A 60 3.39 9.04 -3.01
C ILE A 60 3.73 10.19 -3.97
N LYS A 61 4.94 10.16 -4.54
CA LYS A 61 5.38 11.16 -5.53
C LYS A 61 4.55 11.00 -6.81
N GLN A 62 3.68 11.96 -7.11
CA GLN A 62 2.94 11.95 -8.38
C GLN A 62 3.88 12.24 -9.57
N PRO A 63 3.68 11.57 -10.72
CA PRO A 63 4.46 11.85 -11.92
C PRO A 63 4.18 13.28 -12.39
N ARG A 64 5.24 14.05 -12.65
CA ARG A 64 5.12 15.41 -13.20
C ARG A 64 4.59 15.28 -14.64
N LYS A 65 3.44 15.88 -14.95
CA LYS A 65 2.93 15.95 -16.33
C LYS A 65 3.99 16.61 -17.20
N ARG A 66 4.56 15.88 -18.16
CA ARG A 66 5.41 16.44 -19.21
C ARG A 66 4.49 17.13 -20.21
N THR A 67 4.47 18.46 -20.20
CA THR A 67 3.91 19.21 -21.34
C THR A 67 4.86 19.00 -22.51
N ILE A 68 4.43 18.23 -23.52
CA ILE A 68 5.08 18.25 -24.82
C ILE A 68 4.83 19.66 -25.35
N SER A 69 5.86 20.52 -25.39
CA SER A 69 5.73 21.77 -26.11
C SER A 69 5.59 21.38 -27.58
N THR A 70 4.37 21.46 -28.10
CA THR A 70 4.13 21.50 -29.54
C THR A 70 4.96 22.67 -30.08
N LEU A 71 6.12 22.37 -30.67
CA LEU A 71 6.83 23.33 -31.51
C LEU A 71 5.85 23.77 -32.60
N PRO A 72 5.76 25.07 -32.92
CA PRO A 72 4.84 25.54 -33.94
C PRO A 72 5.12 24.82 -35.26
N LEU A 73 4.06 24.42 -35.96
CA LEU A 73 4.07 23.77 -37.28
C LEU A 73 4.71 24.60 -38.41
N SER A 74 5.49 25.64 -38.10
CA SER A 74 6.09 26.57 -39.06
C SER A 74 7.47 26.14 -39.60
N CYS A 75 7.90 24.90 -39.35
CA CYS A 75 9.18 24.36 -39.85
C CYS A 75 9.04 23.18 -40.82
N ALA A 76 7.86 22.99 -41.43
CA ALA A 76 7.70 22.12 -42.59
C ALA A 76 7.55 23.00 -43.84
N LEU A 77 8.69 23.50 -44.34
CA LEU A 77 8.84 24.07 -45.68
C LEU A 77 9.70 23.09 -46.49
#